data_AF-X1N224-F1
#
_entry.id   AF-X1N224-F1
#
_cell.length_a   1.000
_cell.length_b   1.000
_cell.length_c   1.000
_cell.angle_alpha   90.00
_cell.angle_beta   90.00
_cell.angle_gamma   90.00
#
_symmetry.space_group_name_H-M   'P 1'
#
loop_
_entity.id
_entity.type
_entity.pdbx_description
1 polymer ?
#
loop_
_entity_poly.entity_id
_entity_poly.type
_entity_poly.pdbx_seq_one_letter_code
_entity_poly.pdbx_strand_id
1 'polypeptide(L)'
;MAEKKIKWTDQQKRAIKARGSNVLVTASAGTGKTTVLSGRCVNIVSDKSVCPDVRNILVLTFTEAAAEQMRSRIAEQLRDAFLQKPDSHLRYQLMLLQGADISTIHSFCKRLITEYFYKLALDPTFSVIDSDEQKLLKAEVLEKTIDWAWQQSNLQAALEQLLYRRDLRTNDGFLAKIIHLSDFLDGVVSRQNWYERAARLAEVTNPFVSGLGEKQKQIIADKLQAILNQLRHAQQLAESEAAADQTKWLRNTHIKPVA
;
A
#
# COMPACT_ATOMS: atom_id res chain seq x y z
N MET A 1 -31.30 -26.46 -19.81
CA MET A 1 -29.92 -26.89 -19.58
C MET A 1 -29.83 -27.36 -18.14
N ALA A 2 -29.33 -28.56 -17.87
CA ALA A 2 -29.30 -29.11 -16.51
C ALA A 2 -28.25 -28.37 -15.66
N GLU A 3 -28.69 -27.59 -14.68
CA GLU A 3 -27.82 -26.87 -13.75
C GLU A 3 -27.01 -27.83 -12.89
N LYS A 4 -25.70 -27.61 -12.86
CA LYS A 4 -24.73 -28.47 -12.18
C LYS A 4 -24.80 -28.21 -10.68
N LYS A 5 -25.58 -29.03 -9.96
CA LYS A 5 -25.72 -28.96 -8.49
C LYS A 5 -24.35 -28.95 -7.82
N ILE A 6 -24.02 -27.89 -7.09
CA ILE A 6 -22.73 -27.75 -6.40
C ILE A 6 -22.61 -28.86 -5.34
N LYS A 7 -21.64 -29.77 -5.53
CA LYS A 7 -21.35 -30.84 -4.57
C LYS A 7 -20.22 -30.39 -3.64
N TRP A 8 -20.58 -29.99 -2.43
CA TRP A 8 -19.64 -29.58 -1.39
C TRP A 8 -18.85 -30.78 -0.83
N THR A 9 -17.55 -30.60 -0.61
CA THR A 9 -16.77 -31.54 0.22
C THR A 9 -17.16 -31.40 1.70
N ASP A 10 -16.83 -32.37 2.53
CA ASP A 10 -17.21 -32.32 3.95
C ASP A 10 -16.51 -31.19 4.71
N GLN A 11 -15.27 -30.85 4.31
CA GLN A 11 -14.58 -29.66 4.83
C GLN A 11 -15.29 -28.37 4.45
N GLN A 12 -15.75 -28.25 3.20
CA GLN A 12 -16.50 -27.08 2.73
C GLN A 12 -17.85 -26.97 3.44
N LYS A 13 -18.58 -28.08 3.62
CA LYS A 13 -19.82 -28.12 4.41
C LYS A 13 -19.58 -27.67 5.85
N ARG A 14 -18.51 -28.13 6.48
CA ARG A 14 -18.13 -27.71 7.84
C ARG A 14 -17.87 -26.21 7.90
N ALA A 15 -17.11 -25.67 6.94
CA ALA A 15 -16.85 -24.24 6.84
C ALA A 15 -18.13 -23.41 6.59
N ILE A 16 -19.08 -23.91 5.81
CA ILE A 16 -20.37 -23.25 5.55
C ILE A 16 -21.27 -23.26 6.80
N LYS A 17 -21.36 -24.41 7.49
CA LYS A 17 -22.29 -24.62 8.61
C LYS A 17 -21.78 -24.14 9.97
N ALA A 18 -20.48 -23.91 10.14
CA ALA A 18 -19.93 -23.50 11.43
C ALA A 18 -20.59 -22.22 11.98
N ARG A 19 -20.95 -22.20 13.27
CA ARG A 19 -21.61 -21.09 13.99
C ARG A 19 -21.02 -20.98 15.40
N GLY A 20 -21.22 -19.83 16.04
CA GLY A 20 -20.84 -19.60 17.44
C GLY A 20 -19.34 -19.39 17.69
N SER A 21 -18.51 -19.30 16.64
CA SER A 21 -17.08 -19.07 16.76
C SER A 21 -16.51 -18.33 15.54
N ASN A 22 -15.31 -17.79 15.69
CA ASN A 22 -14.50 -17.32 14.58
C ASN A 22 -14.01 -18.52 13.75
N VAL A 23 -14.05 -18.39 12.43
CA VAL A 23 -13.67 -19.47 11.50
C VAL A 23 -12.61 -18.96 10.54
N LEU A 24 -11.41 -19.54 10.61
CA LEU A 24 -10.34 -19.31 9.65
C LEU A 24 -10.36 -20.45 8.61
N VAL A 25 -10.46 -20.07 7.32
CA VAL A 25 -10.42 -21.03 6.21
C VAL A 25 -9.13 -20.82 5.42
N THR A 26 -8.19 -21.74 5.58
CA THR A 26 -6.98 -21.80 4.76
C THR A 26 -7.25 -22.63 3.51
N ALA A 27 -6.97 -22.10 2.32
CA ALA A 27 -7.09 -22.91 1.11
C ALA A 27 -6.15 -22.44 0.00
N SER A 28 -5.62 -23.38 -0.77
CA SER A 28 -4.75 -23.13 -1.92
C SER A 28 -5.50 -22.46 -3.08
N ALA A 29 -4.79 -21.98 -4.11
CA ALA A 29 -5.43 -21.51 -5.34
C ALA A 29 -6.35 -22.61 -5.94
N GLY A 30 -7.46 -22.21 -6.57
CA GLY A 30 -8.38 -23.14 -7.24
C GLY A 30 -9.29 -24.00 -6.33
N THR A 31 -9.15 -23.94 -5.00
CA THR A 31 -9.92 -24.77 -4.04
C THR A 31 -11.34 -24.27 -3.73
N GLY A 32 -11.80 -23.22 -4.40
CA GLY A 32 -13.16 -22.70 -4.27
C GLY A 32 -13.42 -21.84 -3.03
N LYS A 33 -12.41 -21.19 -2.43
CA LYS A 33 -12.56 -20.29 -1.27
C LYS A 33 -13.74 -19.32 -1.39
N THR A 34 -13.82 -18.63 -2.51
CA THR A 34 -14.88 -17.66 -2.79
C THR A 34 -16.25 -18.33 -2.90
N THR A 35 -16.30 -19.53 -3.47
CA THR A 35 -17.53 -20.35 -3.54
C THR A 35 -17.98 -20.81 -2.15
N VAL A 36 -17.04 -21.21 -1.28
CA VAL A 36 -17.32 -21.56 0.12
C VAL A 36 -17.83 -20.34 0.89
N LEU A 37 -17.21 -19.17 0.69
CA LEU A 37 -17.61 -17.93 1.35
C LEU A 37 -19.01 -17.49 0.93
N SER A 38 -19.33 -17.50 -0.37
CA SER A 38 -20.68 -17.17 -0.86
C SER A 38 -21.70 -18.19 -0.35
N GLY A 39 -21.37 -19.48 -0.37
CA GLY A 39 -22.23 -20.54 0.20
C GLY A 39 -22.46 -20.39 1.69
N ARG A 40 -21.46 -19.91 2.44
CA ARG A 40 -21.60 -19.57 3.86
C ARG A 40 -22.55 -18.39 4.05
N CYS A 41 -22.40 -17.33 3.25
CA CYS A 41 -23.31 -16.17 3.29
C CYS A 41 -24.76 -16.61 3.02
N VAL A 42 -24.97 -17.38 1.94
CA VAL A 42 -26.29 -17.93 1.58
C VAL A 42 -26.84 -18.79 2.72
N ASN A 43 -26.03 -19.68 3.31
CA ASN A 43 -26.47 -20.50 4.42
C ASN A 43 -26.84 -19.70 5.69
N ILE A 44 -26.23 -18.54 5.91
CA ILE A 44 -26.58 -17.63 7.02
C ILE A 44 -27.90 -16.92 6.72
N VAL A 45 -28.03 -16.30 5.53
CA VAL A 45 -29.19 -15.46 5.19
C VAL A 45 -30.45 -16.27 4.87
N SER A 46 -30.29 -17.54 4.46
CA SER A 46 -31.42 -18.45 4.25
C SER A 46 -32.09 -18.87 5.55
N ASP A 47 -31.42 -18.73 6.70
CA ASP A 47 -31.98 -19.05 8.01
C ASP A 47 -32.50 -17.77 8.68
N LYS A 48 -33.82 -17.57 8.64
CA LYS A 48 -34.49 -16.41 9.23
C LYS A 48 -34.20 -16.23 10.73
N SER A 49 -33.96 -17.32 11.46
CA SER A 49 -33.64 -17.26 12.90
C SER A 49 -32.24 -16.71 13.16
N VAL A 50 -31.32 -16.87 12.20
CA VAL A 50 -29.94 -16.41 12.28
C VAL A 50 -29.77 -15.02 11.68
N CYS A 51 -30.34 -14.80 10.49
CA CYS A 51 -30.22 -13.55 9.76
C CYS A 51 -31.57 -13.21 9.11
N PRO A 52 -32.41 -12.41 9.78
CA PRO A 52 -33.70 -12.00 9.22
C PRO A 52 -33.55 -11.04 8.04
N ASP A 53 -32.40 -10.37 7.91
CA ASP A 53 -32.14 -9.35 6.90
C ASP A 53 -30.68 -9.41 6.42
N VAL A 54 -30.48 -9.64 5.13
CA VAL A 54 -29.17 -9.73 4.47
C VAL A 54 -28.32 -8.48 4.69
N ARG A 55 -28.91 -7.32 4.97
CA ARG A 55 -28.17 -6.08 5.27
C ARG A 55 -27.40 -6.16 6.59
N ASN A 56 -27.69 -7.15 7.43
CA ASN A 56 -26.98 -7.41 8.69
C ASN A 56 -25.68 -8.21 8.49
N ILE A 57 -25.31 -8.57 7.26
CA ILE A 57 -24.03 -9.21 6.97
C ILE A 57 -23.05 -8.20 6.39
N LEU A 58 -21.81 -8.23 6.87
CA LEU A 58 -20.69 -7.49 6.31
C LEU A 58 -19.75 -8.46 5.59
N VAL A 59 -19.54 -8.22 4.29
CA VAL A 59 -18.61 -8.98 3.46
C VAL A 59 -17.60 -8.03 2.84
N LEU A 60 -16.34 -8.14 3.29
CA LEU A 60 -15.25 -7.29 2.82
C LEU A 60 -14.37 -8.03 1.80
N THR A 61 -14.02 -7.33 0.72
CA THR A 61 -13.07 -7.81 -0.29
C THR A 61 -11.92 -6.82 -0.51
N PHE A 62 -10.92 -7.24 -1.27
CA PHE A 62 -9.78 -6.38 -1.60
C PHE A 62 -10.03 -5.49 -2.83
N THR A 63 -10.86 -5.94 -3.77
CA THR A 63 -11.16 -5.23 -5.01
C THR A 63 -12.66 -5.10 -5.24
N GLU A 64 -13.08 -4.03 -5.92
CA GLU A 64 -14.48 -3.80 -6.29
C GLU A 64 -15.03 -4.91 -7.19
N ALA A 65 -14.21 -5.40 -8.13
CA ALA A 65 -14.57 -6.56 -8.95
C ALA A 65 -14.83 -7.84 -8.12
N ALA A 66 -14.06 -8.06 -7.04
CA ALA A 66 -14.30 -9.18 -6.14
C ALA A 66 -15.56 -9.00 -5.29
N ALA A 67 -15.89 -7.76 -4.88
CA ALA A 67 -17.14 -7.45 -4.19
C ALA A 67 -18.34 -7.74 -5.09
N GLU A 68 -18.30 -7.27 -6.34
CA GLU A 68 -19.37 -7.48 -7.31
C GLU A 68 -19.54 -8.97 -7.67
N GLN A 69 -18.42 -9.67 -7.86
CA GLN A 69 -18.44 -11.12 -8.06
C GLN A 69 -19.05 -11.85 -6.86
N MET A 70 -18.74 -11.41 -5.63
CA MET A 70 -19.31 -11.99 -4.41
C MET A 70 -20.82 -11.78 -4.34
N ARG A 71 -21.29 -10.55 -4.63
CA ARG A 71 -22.72 -10.20 -4.68
C ARG A 71 -23.46 -11.04 -5.71
N SER A 72 -22.93 -11.13 -6.92
CA SER A 72 -23.49 -11.94 -8.01
C SER A 72 -23.60 -13.42 -7.64
N ARG A 73 -22.55 -14.00 -7.03
CA ARG A 73 -22.56 -15.40 -6.56
C ARG A 73 -23.58 -15.66 -5.45
N ILE A 74 -23.74 -14.73 -4.52
CA ILE A 74 -24.76 -14.82 -3.47
C ILE A 74 -26.16 -14.75 -4.08
N ALA A 75 -26.38 -13.85 -5.04
CA ALA A 75 -27.65 -13.72 -5.75
C ALA A 75 -28.03 -15.01 -6.49
N GLU A 76 -27.08 -15.59 -7.23
CA GLU A 76 -27.27 -16.85 -7.96
C GLU A 76 -27.64 -17.98 -7.01
N GLN A 77 -26.85 -18.20 -5.95
CA GLN A 77 -27.12 -19.28 -4.99
C GLN A 77 -28.40 -19.10 -4.18
N LEU A 78 -28.80 -17.85 -3.88
CA LEU A 78 -30.10 -17.57 -3.27
C LEU A 78 -31.25 -17.86 -4.23
N ARG A 79 -31.09 -17.55 -5.52
CA ARG A 79 -32.07 -17.86 -6.56
C ARG A 79 -32.22 -19.38 -6.72
N ASP A 80 -31.11 -20.13 -6.74
CA ASP A 80 -31.13 -21.59 -6.79
C ASP A 80 -31.84 -22.18 -5.56
N ALA A 81 -31.57 -21.64 -4.37
CA ALA A 81 -32.24 -22.08 -3.15
C ALA A 81 -33.76 -21.81 -3.21
N PHE A 82 -34.16 -20.64 -3.73
CA PHE A 82 -35.57 -20.29 -3.94
C PHE A 82 -36.25 -21.19 -4.97
N LEU A 83 -35.58 -21.53 -6.08
CA LEU A 83 -36.13 -22.43 -7.10
C LEU A 83 -36.30 -23.86 -6.57
N GLN A 84 -35.40 -24.32 -5.70
CA GLN A 84 -35.51 -25.65 -5.08
C GLN A 84 -36.62 -25.71 -4.03
N LYS A 85 -36.80 -24.65 -3.25
CA LYS A 85 -37.84 -24.54 -2.23
C LYS A 85 -38.34 -23.09 -2.18
N PRO A 86 -39.45 -22.78 -2.88
CA PRO A 86 -40.02 -21.45 -2.86
C PRO A 86 -40.35 -21.02 -1.43
N ASP A 87 -39.75 -19.90 -1.02
CA ASP A 87 -39.89 -19.33 0.31
C ASP A 87 -39.94 -17.80 0.22
N SER A 88 -40.94 -17.22 0.90
CA SER A 88 -41.11 -15.77 1.05
C SER A 88 -39.87 -15.09 1.64
N HIS A 89 -39.19 -15.75 2.58
CA HIS A 89 -37.98 -15.21 3.21
C HIS A 89 -36.83 -15.10 2.19
N LEU A 90 -36.57 -16.17 1.42
CA LEU A 90 -35.53 -16.15 0.38
C LEU A 90 -35.80 -15.09 -0.69
N ARG A 91 -37.07 -14.92 -1.09
CA ARG A 91 -37.47 -13.85 -2.02
C ARG A 91 -37.19 -12.46 -1.43
N TYR A 92 -37.50 -12.25 -0.15
CA TYR A 92 -37.21 -11.01 0.55
C TYR A 92 -35.70 -10.72 0.62
N GLN A 93 -34.88 -11.73 0.94
CA GLN A 93 -33.41 -11.59 0.94
C GLN A 93 -32.86 -11.20 -0.45
N LEU A 94 -33.37 -11.81 -1.52
CA LEU A 94 -32.99 -11.46 -2.89
C LEU A 94 -33.28 -10.00 -3.24
N MET A 95 -34.43 -9.47 -2.81
CA MET A 95 -34.79 -8.06 -3.04
C MET A 95 -33.87 -7.10 -2.30
N LEU A 96 -33.43 -7.45 -1.09
CA LEU A 96 -32.58 -6.61 -0.25
C LEU A 96 -31.08 -6.74 -0.54
N LEU A 97 -30.66 -7.74 -1.31
CA LEU A 97 -29.24 -8.03 -1.53
C LEU A 97 -28.45 -6.85 -2.12
N GLN A 98 -29.10 -5.98 -2.90
CA GLN A 98 -28.45 -4.77 -3.43
C GLN A 98 -28.03 -3.78 -2.33
N GLY A 99 -28.80 -3.71 -1.24
CA GLY A 99 -28.48 -2.89 -0.08
C GLY A 99 -27.55 -3.56 0.93
N ALA A 100 -27.10 -4.79 0.69
CA ALA A 100 -26.21 -5.50 1.59
C ALA A 100 -24.78 -4.94 1.53
N ASP A 101 -24.10 -4.97 2.68
CA ASP A 101 -22.73 -4.48 2.85
C ASP A 101 -21.70 -5.47 2.31
N ILE A 102 -21.64 -5.53 0.98
CA ILE A 102 -20.67 -6.30 0.20
C ILE A 102 -19.80 -5.31 -0.57
N SER A 103 -18.62 -4.99 -0.04
CA SER A 103 -17.77 -3.91 -0.54
C SER A 103 -16.29 -4.18 -0.31
N THR A 104 -15.44 -3.29 -0.84
CA THR A 104 -14.05 -3.26 -0.38
C THR A 104 -13.92 -2.73 1.04
N ILE A 105 -12.77 -2.99 1.66
CA ILE A 105 -12.40 -2.40 2.97
C ILE A 105 -12.44 -0.87 2.89
N HIS A 106 -11.89 -0.26 1.84
CA HIS A 106 -11.88 1.19 1.65
C HIS A 106 -13.29 1.78 1.55
N SER A 107 -14.14 1.18 0.72
CA SER A 107 -15.54 1.62 0.55
C SER A 107 -16.34 1.49 1.86
N PHE A 108 -16.09 0.43 2.64
CA PHE A 108 -16.67 0.29 3.97
C PHE A 108 -16.20 1.39 4.93
N CYS A 109 -14.90 1.61 5.04
CA CYS A 109 -14.32 2.64 5.91
C CYS A 109 -14.80 4.03 5.53
N LYS A 110 -14.85 4.36 4.23
CA LYS A 110 -15.36 5.64 3.74
C LYS A 110 -16.80 5.87 4.21
N ARG A 111 -17.69 4.89 3.99
CA ARG A 111 -19.08 4.97 4.45
C ARG A 111 -19.18 5.16 5.96
N LEU A 112 -18.40 4.41 6.74
CA LEU A 112 -18.36 4.54 8.19
C LEU A 112 -17.95 5.96 8.63
N ILE A 113 -16.89 6.51 8.02
CA ILE A 113 -16.44 7.88 8.31
C ILE A 113 -17.52 8.89 7.93
N THR A 114 -18.16 8.74 6.77
CA THR A 114 -19.26 9.61 6.32
C THR A 114 -20.48 9.54 7.24
N GLU A 115 -20.86 8.36 7.72
CA GLU A 115 -22.03 8.18 8.60
C GLU A 115 -21.77 8.75 10.01
N TYR A 116 -20.55 8.60 10.52
CA TYR A 116 -20.15 9.04 11.85
C TYR A 116 -19.27 10.28 11.83
N PHE A 117 -19.37 11.11 10.78
CA PHE A 117 -18.49 12.28 10.59
C PHE A 117 -18.53 13.22 11.79
N TYR A 118 -19.69 13.38 12.44
CA TYR A 118 -19.87 14.25 13.62
C TYR A 118 -19.12 13.79 14.87
N LYS A 119 -18.67 12.53 14.93
CA LYS A 119 -17.79 12.03 16.01
C LYS A 119 -16.32 12.33 15.73
N LEU A 120 -16.02 12.71 14.50
CA LEU A 120 -14.71 13.06 14.00
C LEU A 120 -14.69 14.58 13.80
N ALA A 121 -13.53 15.22 13.91
CA ALA A 121 -13.39 16.62 13.51
C ALA A 121 -13.27 16.71 11.98
N LEU A 122 -14.20 16.07 11.24
CA LEU A 122 -14.19 15.95 9.78
C LEU A 122 -15.46 16.51 9.17
N ASP A 123 -15.30 17.18 8.03
CA ASP A 123 -16.42 17.62 7.20
C ASP A 123 -17.06 16.42 6.49
N PRO A 124 -18.41 16.31 6.43
CA PRO A 124 -19.10 15.21 5.75
C PRO A 124 -18.81 15.16 4.24
N THR A 125 -18.37 16.26 3.63
CA THR A 125 -18.03 16.39 2.22
C THR A 125 -16.58 16.02 1.89
N PHE A 126 -15.86 15.38 2.82
CA PHE A 126 -14.48 14.96 2.60
C PHE A 126 -14.33 14.10 1.33
N SER A 127 -13.24 14.32 0.61
CA SER A 127 -12.80 13.49 -0.49
C SER A 127 -11.58 12.67 -0.09
N VAL A 128 -11.40 11.54 -0.77
CA VAL A 128 -10.15 10.79 -0.70
C VAL A 128 -9.24 11.38 -1.75
N ILE A 129 -8.11 11.93 -1.32
CA ILE A 129 -7.07 12.45 -2.22
C ILE A 129 -6.32 11.30 -2.89
N ASP A 130 -5.83 11.54 -4.10
CA ASP A 130 -4.98 10.58 -4.80
C ASP A 130 -3.52 10.63 -4.30
N SER A 131 -2.70 9.71 -4.80
CA SER A 131 -1.31 9.60 -4.38
C SER A 131 -0.44 10.79 -4.77
N ASP A 132 -0.79 11.51 -5.84
CA ASP A 132 0.01 12.64 -6.32
C ASP A 132 -0.35 13.91 -5.55
N GLU A 133 -1.64 14.15 -5.30
CA GLU A 133 -2.11 15.18 -4.38
C GLU A 133 -1.57 14.95 -2.95
N GLN A 134 -1.57 13.71 -2.47
CA GLN A 134 -0.97 13.35 -1.18
C GLN A 134 0.52 13.73 -1.11
N LYS A 135 1.31 13.44 -2.16
CA LYS A 135 2.73 13.77 -2.21
C LYS A 135 2.95 15.28 -2.20
N LEU A 136 2.17 16.03 -2.98
CA LEU A 136 2.26 17.49 -3.03
C LEU A 136 1.97 18.11 -1.66
N LEU A 137 0.89 17.68 -1.00
CA LEU A 137 0.54 18.15 0.35
C LEU A 137 1.63 17.80 1.38
N LYS A 138 2.18 16.59 1.33
CA LYS A 138 3.28 16.19 2.23
C LYS A 138 4.54 17.04 2.00
N ALA A 139 4.87 17.36 0.75
CA ALA A 139 6.00 18.21 0.41
C ALA A 139 5.80 19.65 0.91
N GLU A 140 4.62 20.22 0.70
CA GLU A 140 4.28 21.57 1.17
C GLU A 140 4.32 21.67 2.71
N VAL A 141 3.75 20.67 3.40
CA VAL A 141 3.79 20.62 4.87
C VAL A 141 5.22 20.46 5.38
N LEU A 142 6.05 19.66 4.71
CA LEU A 142 7.46 19.49 5.09
C LEU A 142 8.24 20.79 4.96
N GLU A 143 8.06 21.52 3.86
CA GLU A 143 8.69 22.82 3.63
C GLU A 143 8.29 23.82 4.74
N LYS A 144 6.99 23.98 4.98
CA LYS A 144 6.46 24.82 6.06
C LYS A 144 6.99 24.42 7.43
N THR A 145 7.15 23.13 7.68
CA THR A 145 7.68 22.61 8.96
C THR A 145 9.15 22.96 9.13
N ILE A 146 9.95 22.90 8.06
CA ILE A 146 11.36 23.29 8.08
C ILE A 146 11.50 24.79 8.30
N ASP A 147 10.72 25.60 7.60
CA ASP A 147 10.70 27.06 7.78
C ASP A 147 10.31 27.46 9.21
N TRP A 148 9.27 26.81 9.75
CA TRP A 148 8.88 26.99 11.14
C TRP A 148 10.01 26.60 12.10
N ALA A 149 10.68 25.48 11.86
CA ALA A 149 11.77 24.99 12.71
C ALA A 149 12.99 25.92 12.68
N TRP A 150 13.28 26.58 11.55
CA TRP A 150 14.32 27.61 11.45
C TRP A 150 14.06 28.83 12.33
N GLN A 151 12.79 29.16 12.57
CA GLN A 151 12.41 30.27 13.45
C GLN A 151 12.52 29.90 14.95
N GLN A 152 12.68 28.63 15.29
CA GLN A 152 12.83 28.16 16.65
C GLN A 152 14.30 28.13 17.06
N SER A 153 14.69 29.04 17.96
CA SER A 153 16.08 29.16 18.44
C SER A 153 16.66 27.87 19.02
N ASN A 154 15.84 27.03 19.65
CA ASN A 154 16.25 25.75 20.23
C ASN A 154 16.43 24.63 19.18
N LEU A 155 15.91 24.78 17.96
CA LEU A 155 16.00 23.77 16.89
C LEU A 155 17.02 24.14 15.83
N GLN A 156 17.34 25.42 15.67
CA GLN A 156 18.19 25.94 14.61
C GLN A 156 19.52 25.17 14.47
N ALA A 157 20.28 25.03 15.56
CA ALA A 157 21.59 24.37 15.51
C ALA A 157 21.51 22.88 15.09
N ALA A 158 20.48 22.17 15.57
CA ALA A 158 20.27 20.76 15.20
C ALA A 158 19.80 20.63 13.75
N LEU A 159 18.96 21.55 13.28
CA LEU A 159 18.48 21.60 11.90
C LEU A 159 19.63 21.91 10.93
N GLU A 160 20.50 22.87 11.27
CA GLU A 160 21.73 23.16 10.53
C GLU A 160 22.58 21.90 10.35
N GLN A 161 22.85 21.18 11.43
CA GLN A 161 23.60 19.92 11.39
C GLN A 161 22.90 18.85 10.56
N LEU A 162 21.56 18.76 10.66
CA LEU A 162 20.78 17.78 9.92
C LEU A 162 20.81 18.06 8.41
N LEU A 163 20.73 19.32 7.99
CA LEU A 163 20.63 19.69 6.58
C LEU A 163 21.99 19.91 5.91
N TYR A 164 23.06 20.05 6.70
CA TYR A 164 24.41 20.33 6.20
C TYR A 164 24.86 19.35 5.10
N ARG A 165 25.31 19.91 3.96
CA ARG A 165 25.78 19.18 2.76
C ARG A 165 24.78 18.18 2.17
N ARG A 166 23.48 18.36 2.40
CA ARG A 166 22.43 17.54 1.80
C ARG A 166 21.78 18.27 0.63
N ASP A 167 21.43 17.51 -0.40
CA ASP A 167 20.54 17.96 -1.46
C ASP A 167 19.14 18.12 -0.88
N LEU A 168 18.58 19.32 -0.86
CA LEU A 168 17.29 19.62 -0.22
C LEU A 168 16.09 19.53 -1.18
N ARG A 169 16.28 19.04 -2.41
CA ARG A 169 15.16 18.87 -3.36
C ARG A 169 14.10 17.91 -2.81
N THR A 170 12.84 18.23 -3.05
CA THR A 170 11.67 17.47 -2.58
C THR A 170 11.32 16.26 -3.46
N ASN A 171 11.79 16.22 -4.71
CA ASN A 171 11.52 15.08 -5.62
C ASN A 171 12.50 13.91 -5.45
N ASP A 172 13.79 14.19 -5.21
CA ASP A 172 14.82 13.14 -5.17
C ASP A 172 15.96 13.43 -4.17
N GLY A 173 15.89 14.57 -3.47
CA GLY A 173 16.84 14.96 -2.44
C GLY A 173 16.57 14.30 -1.08
N PHE A 174 17.19 14.84 -0.05
CA PHE A 174 17.02 14.41 1.33
C PHE A 174 15.59 14.62 1.83
N LEU A 175 14.91 15.69 1.42
CA LEU A 175 13.53 15.95 1.82
C LEU A 175 12.56 14.90 1.27
N ALA A 176 12.77 14.43 0.04
CA ALA A 176 12.04 13.31 -0.53
C ALA A 176 12.12 12.05 0.36
N LYS A 177 13.30 11.79 0.96
CA LYS A 177 13.51 10.65 1.86
C LYS A 177 12.76 10.79 3.18
N ILE A 178 12.55 12.01 3.67
CA ILE A 178 11.70 12.26 4.85
C ILE A 178 10.25 11.90 4.53
N ILE A 179 9.75 12.27 3.35
CA ILE A 179 8.40 11.90 2.89
C ILE A 179 8.29 10.37 2.77
N HIS A 180 9.26 9.71 2.14
CA HIS A 180 9.26 8.25 2.01
C HIS A 180 9.29 7.54 3.38
N LEU A 181 10.03 8.09 4.35
CA LEU A 181 10.01 7.57 5.72
C LEU A 181 8.64 7.77 6.36
N SER A 182 8.01 8.93 6.16
CA SER A 182 6.62 9.18 6.61
C SER A 182 5.63 8.19 6.01
N ASP A 183 5.74 7.88 4.70
CA ASP A 183 4.92 6.89 4.02
C ASP A 183 5.12 5.47 4.59
N PHE A 184 6.37 5.09 4.85
CA PHE A 184 6.67 3.82 5.52
C PHE A 184 6.05 3.76 6.92
N LEU A 185 6.11 4.88 7.65
CA LEU A 185 5.57 5.00 9.01
C LEU A 185 4.04 5.03 9.05
N ASP A 186 3.37 5.40 7.96
CA ASP A 186 1.91 5.22 7.80
C ASP A 186 1.52 3.73 7.82
N GLY A 187 2.46 2.84 7.45
CA GLY A 187 2.25 1.39 7.47
C GLY A 187 2.56 0.70 8.80
N VAL A 188 3.10 1.40 9.81
CA VAL A 188 3.43 0.79 11.11
C VAL A 188 2.31 0.97 12.13
N VAL A 189 2.17 0.00 13.03
CA VAL A 189 1.13 0.02 14.10
C VAL A 189 1.27 1.22 15.04
N SER A 190 2.50 1.60 15.37
CA SER A 190 2.78 2.76 16.23
C SER A 190 4.09 3.41 15.80
N ARG A 191 3.99 4.66 15.33
CA ARG A 191 5.15 5.48 14.96
C ARG A 191 6.06 5.71 16.16
N GLN A 192 5.49 6.03 17.32
CA GLN A 192 6.23 6.27 18.55
C GLN A 192 7.08 5.06 18.97
N ASN A 193 6.48 3.87 19.01
CA ASN A 193 7.21 2.64 19.36
C ASN A 193 8.29 2.29 18.33
N TRP A 194 8.08 2.68 17.06
CA TRP A 194 9.10 2.53 16.04
C TRP A 194 10.27 3.50 16.30
N TYR A 195 9.99 4.79 16.55
CA TYR A 195 11.02 5.79 16.85
C TYR A 195 11.85 5.43 18.06
N GLU A 196 11.24 5.01 19.17
CA GLU A 196 11.98 4.63 20.38
C GLU A 196 12.88 3.41 20.17
N ARG A 197 12.48 2.48 19.30
CA ARG A 197 13.34 1.35 18.92
C ARG A 197 14.48 1.81 18.02
N ALA A 198 14.20 2.66 17.04
CA ALA A 198 15.21 3.21 16.16
C ALA A 198 16.24 4.06 16.92
N ALA A 199 15.80 4.91 17.86
CA ALA A 199 16.65 5.72 18.71
C ALA A 199 17.57 4.86 19.60
N ARG A 200 17.01 3.83 20.27
CA ARG A 200 17.82 2.88 21.05
C ARG A 200 18.89 2.18 20.21
N LEU A 201 18.56 1.78 18.98
CA LEU A 201 19.54 1.18 18.08
C LEU A 201 20.63 2.17 17.63
N ALA A 202 20.26 3.45 17.45
CA ALA A 202 21.19 4.50 17.07
C ALA A 202 22.13 4.91 18.23
N GLU A 203 21.63 4.96 19.47
CA GLU A 203 22.42 5.30 20.66
C GLU A 203 23.38 4.18 21.08
N VAL A 204 22.99 2.92 20.90
CA VAL A 204 23.81 1.76 21.30
C VAL A 204 24.98 1.51 20.35
N THR A 205 25.01 2.12 19.17
CA THR A 205 26.00 1.83 18.15
C THR A 205 26.63 3.10 17.61
N ASN A 206 27.97 3.19 17.59
CA ASN A 206 28.62 4.13 16.68
C ASN A 206 28.04 3.87 15.28
N PRO A 207 27.44 4.87 14.60
CA PRO A 207 26.76 4.65 13.33
C PRO A 207 27.64 3.95 12.30
N PHE A 208 28.96 4.15 12.37
CA PHE A 208 29.97 3.52 11.53
C PHE A 208 30.35 2.09 11.94
N VAL A 209 29.94 1.61 13.11
CA VAL A 209 30.25 0.25 13.61
C VAL A 209 29.00 -0.65 13.60
N SER A 210 27.83 -0.06 13.42
CA SER A 210 26.57 -0.81 13.28
C SER A 210 26.56 -1.65 11.99
N GLY A 211 25.79 -2.74 11.97
CA GLY A 211 25.59 -3.53 10.73
C GLY A 211 24.97 -2.73 9.58
N LEU A 212 24.17 -1.69 9.88
CA LEU A 212 23.69 -0.72 8.90
C LEU A 212 24.83 0.19 8.42
N GLY A 213 25.67 0.65 9.34
CA GLY A 213 26.89 1.41 9.06
C GLY A 213 27.84 0.68 8.12
N GLU A 214 28.07 -0.60 8.37
CA GLU A 214 28.95 -1.41 7.54
C GLU A 214 28.36 -1.62 6.14
N LYS A 215 27.05 -1.86 6.02
CA LYS A 215 26.37 -1.85 4.72
C LYS A 215 26.47 -0.48 4.02
N GLN A 216 26.33 0.61 4.76
CA GLN A 216 26.45 1.97 4.21
C GLN A 216 27.87 2.23 3.69
N LYS A 217 28.90 1.82 4.45
CA LYS A 217 30.30 1.89 4.01
C LYS A 217 30.52 1.04 2.75
N GLN A 218 29.97 -0.18 2.71
CA GLN A 218 30.08 -1.04 1.54
C GLN A 218 29.46 -0.39 0.30
N ILE A 219 28.24 0.16 0.41
CA ILE A 219 27.58 0.88 -0.69
C ILE A 219 28.43 2.05 -1.18
N ILE A 220 29.05 2.81 -0.27
CA ILE A 220 29.94 3.93 -0.62
C ILE A 220 31.22 3.40 -1.29
N ALA A 221 31.83 2.35 -0.76
CA ALA A 221 33.02 1.72 -1.30
C ALA A 221 32.76 1.20 -2.73
N ASP A 222 31.64 0.52 -2.96
CA ASP A 222 31.24 0.02 -4.27
C ASP A 222 31.04 1.16 -5.28
N LYS A 223 30.43 2.27 -4.86
CA LYS A 223 30.27 3.47 -5.70
C LYS A 223 31.62 4.12 -6.04
N LEU A 224 32.50 4.27 -5.04
CA LEU A 224 33.84 4.81 -5.26
C LEU A 224 34.66 3.92 -6.19
N GLN A 225 34.54 2.59 -6.05
CA GLN A 225 35.20 1.63 -6.92
C GLN A 225 34.66 1.72 -8.36
N ALA A 226 33.36 1.90 -8.55
CA ALA A 226 32.76 2.11 -9.86
C ALA A 226 33.29 3.39 -10.53
N ILE A 227 33.36 4.50 -9.79
CA ILE A 227 33.93 5.77 -10.28
C ILE A 227 35.42 5.59 -10.62
N LEU A 228 36.19 4.93 -9.76
CA LEU A 228 37.62 4.67 -9.99
C LEU A 228 37.84 3.84 -11.26
N ASN A 229 37.01 2.82 -11.48
CA ASN A 229 37.09 1.99 -12.69
C ASN A 229 36.75 2.81 -13.95
N GLN A 230 35.75 3.70 -13.89
CA GLN A 230 35.42 4.60 -14.99
C GLN A 230 36.58 5.56 -15.31
N LEU A 231 37.21 6.14 -14.27
CA LEU A 231 38.37 7.02 -14.45
C LEU A 231 39.57 6.28 -15.07
N ARG A 232 39.84 5.05 -14.62
CA ARG A 232 40.92 4.22 -15.20
C ARG A 232 40.65 3.87 -16.66
N HIS A 233 39.41 3.54 -17.01
CA HIS A 233 39.03 3.29 -18.39
C HIS A 233 39.18 4.55 -19.27
N ALA A 234 38.79 5.71 -18.76
CA ALA A 234 38.99 6.99 -19.45
C ALA A 234 40.48 7.30 -19.65
N GLN A 235 41.31 7.02 -18.64
CA GLN A 235 42.77 7.17 -18.73
C GLN A 235 43.38 6.23 -19.77
N GLN A 236 42.99 4.95 -19.79
CA GLN A 236 43.46 3.99 -20.80
C GLN A 236 43.08 4.40 -22.22
N LEU A 237 41.86 4.90 -22.44
CA LEU A 237 41.45 5.43 -23.73
C LEU A 237 42.33 6.61 -24.14
N ALA A 238 42.54 7.59 -23.25
CA ALA A 238 43.40 8.75 -23.52
C ALA A 238 44.86 8.36 -23.80
N GLU A 239 45.40 7.37 -23.09
CA GLU A 239 46.77 6.86 -23.31
C GLU A 239 46.88 6.04 -24.61
N SER A 240 45.84 5.28 -24.97
CA SER A 240 45.78 4.53 -26.23
C SER A 240 45.62 5.44 -27.45
N GLU A 241 44.88 6.56 -27.31
CA GLU A 241 44.78 7.62 -28.31
C GLU A 241 46.04 8.50 -28.36
N ALA A 242 46.81 8.61 -27.27
CA ALA A 242 48.11 9.29 -27.27
C ALA A 242 49.22 8.48 -27.99
N ALA A 243 49.09 7.15 -28.06
CA ALA A 243 50.01 6.27 -28.80
C ALA A 243 49.74 6.22 -30.32
N ALA A 244 48.55 6.62 -30.77
CA ALA A 244 48.17 6.72 -32.17
C ALA A 244 47.94 8.18 -32.53
N ASP A 245 48.89 8.82 -33.22
CA ASP A 245 48.89 10.16 -33.82
C ASP A 245 47.49 10.77 -34.18
N GLN A 246 46.72 11.17 -33.16
CA GLN A 246 45.31 11.58 -33.29
C GLN A 246 45.04 13.02 -32.85
N THR A 247 46.05 13.87 -32.72
CA THR A 247 45.82 15.33 -32.72
C THR A 247 45.26 15.87 -34.05
N LYS A 248 45.16 15.02 -35.09
CA LYS A 248 44.57 15.37 -36.39
C LYS A 248 43.04 15.48 -36.37
N TRP A 249 42.34 14.63 -35.61
CA TRP A 249 40.86 14.63 -35.63
C TRP A 249 40.27 15.79 -34.82
N LEU A 250 40.86 16.12 -33.67
CA LEU A 250 40.49 17.27 -32.83
C LEU A 250 40.73 18.62 -33.54
N ARG A 251 41.78 18.74 -34.36
CA ARG A 251 42.01 19.95 -35.18
C ARG A 251 41.00 20.08 -36.33
N ASN A 252 40.49 18.97 -36.86
CA ASN A 252 39.55 18.97 -38.00
C ASN A 252 38.07 19.03 -37.59
N THR A 253 37.74 18.72 -36.33
CA THR A 253 36.36 18.79 -35.80
C THR A 253 36.08 20.05 -34.99
N HIS A 254 37.10 20.86 -34.70
CA HIS A 254 36.91 22.13 -34.01
C HIS A 254 36.35 23.19 -34.97
N ILE A 255 35.02 23.31 -35.01
CA ILE A 255 34.34 24.46 -35.61
C ILE A 255 34.48 25.62 -34.62
N LYS A 256 35.09 26.74 -35.05
CA LYS A 256 35.12 27.96 -34.23
C LYS A 256 33.68 28.46 -34.03
N PRO A 257 33.35 29.03 -32.85
CA PRO A 257 32.03 29.63 -32.64
C PRO A 257 31.80 30.69 -33.71
N VAL A 258 30.65 30.62 -34.37
CA VAL A 258 30.19 31.66 -35.28
C VAL A 258 29.90 32.90 -34.42
N ALA A 259 30.56 34.01 -34.76
CA ALA A 259 30.31 35.31 -34.15
C ALA A 259 28.88 35.80 -34.44
#